data_AF-A0A9D8E6S3-F1
#
_entry.id   AF-A0A9D8E6S3-F1
#
_cell.length_a   1.000
_cell.length_b   1.000
_cell.length_c   1.000
_cell.angle_alpha   90.00
_cell.angle_beta   90.00
_cell.angle_gamma   90.00
#
_symmetry.space_group_name_H-M   'P 1'
#
loop_
_entity.id
_entity.type
_entity.pdbx_description
1 polymer ?
#
loop_
_entity_poly.entity_id
_entity_poly.type
_entity_poly.pdbx_seq_one_letter_code
_entity_poly.pdbx_strand_id
1 'polypeptide(L)' 'MFSSLRVGNYRIYFIGQAISLSGTWMQAIAQGWLVLVLTGSGTAVGMVLALQFLPVLLFGPLGGVLADRADKRRLL' A
#
# COMPACT_ATOMS: atom_id res chain seq x y z
N MET A 1 12.68 -24.81 -8.37
CA MET A 1 12.11 -24.71 -7.01
C MET A 1 12.80 -23.56 -6.29
N PHE A 2 12.07 -22.58 -5.77
CA PHE A 2 12.51 -21.22 -5.38
C PHE A 2 13.91 -21.13 -4.73
N SER A 3 14.95 -20.77 -5.49
CA SER A 3 16.32 -20.62 -4.97
C SER A 3 16.47 -19.42 -4.04
N SER A 4 15.64 -18.39 -4.22
CA SER A 4 15.66 -17.14 -3.44
C SER A 4 15.40 -17.37 -1.95
N LEU A 5 14.60 -18.38 -1.58
CA LEU A 5 14.28 -18.72 -0.18
C LEU A 5 15.42 -19.42 0.58
N ARG A 6 16.53 -19.78 -0.11
CA ARG A 6 17.73 -20.31 0.55
C ARG A 6 18.54 -19.24 1.27
N VAL A 7 18.36 -17.97 0.92
CA VAL A 7 19.05 -16.84 1.59
C VAL A 7 18.27 -16.47 2.85
N GLY A 8 18.88 -16.62 4.02
CA GLY A 8 18.22 -16.41 5.32
C GLY A 8 17.57 -15.03 5.46
N ASN A 9 18.30 -13.96 5.12
CA ASN A 9 17.76 -12.60 5.16
C ASN A 9 16.59 -12.40 4.20
N TYR A 10 16.65 -12.98 2.99
CA TYR A 10 15.55 -12.90 2.03
C TYR A 10 14.30 -13.63 2.55
N ARG A 11 14.47 -14.75 3.26
CA ARG A 11 13.34 -15.50 3.83
C ARG A 11 12.62 -14.71 4.93
N ILE A 12 13.36 -14.05 5.82
CA ILE A 12 12.79 -13.19 6.87
C ILE A 12 12.08 -11.99 6.23
N TYR A 13 12.73 -11.33 5.27
CA TYR A 13 12.12 -10.25 4.51
C TYR A 13 10.84 -10.70 3.82
N PHE A 14 10.85 -11.85 3.13
CA PHE A 14 9.70 -12.35 2.40
C PHE A 14 8.50 -12.64 3.30
N ILE A 15 8.74 -13.29 4.45
CA ILE A 15 7.68 -13.56 5.43
C ILE A 15 7.15 -12.26 6.03
N GLY A 16 8.05 -11.35 6.41
CA GLY A 16 7.68 -10.02 6.91
C GLY A 16 6.83 -9.28 5.89
N GLN A 17 7.24 -9.26 4.62
CA GLN A 17 6.49 -8.60 3.56
C GLN A 17 5.13 -9.26 3.32
N ALA A 18 5.05 -10.58 3.35
CA ALA A 18 3.78 -11.28 3.18
C ALA A 18 2.78 -10.91 4.28
N ILE A 19 3.24 -10.85 5.53
CA ILE A 19 2.40 -10.44 6.68
C ILE A 19 2.01 -8.97 6.54
N SER A 20 2.98 -8.07 6.27
CA SER A 20 2.73 -6.65 6.11
C SER A 20 1.71 -6.38 5.00
N LEU A 21 1.88 -7.00 3.83
CA LEU A 21 0.96 -6.82 2.70
C LEU A 21 -0.44 -7.31 3.05
N SER A 22 -0.53 -8.47 3.72
CA SER A 22 -1.82 -9.01 4.20
C SER A 22 -2.50 -8.06 5.18
N GLY A 23 -1.74 -7.50 6.12
CA GLY A 23 -2.23 -6.50 7.08
C GLY A 23 -2.71 -5.22 6.41
N THR A 24 -1.99 -4.74 5.39
CA THR A 24 -2.41 -3.57 4.60
C THR A 24 -3.75 -3.80 3.90
N TRP A 25 -3.94 -4.95 3.28
CA TRP A 25 -5.21 -5.28 2.63
C TRP A 25 -6.36 -5.44 3.64
N MET A 26 -6.08 -6.07 4.77
CA MET A 26 -7.05 -6.20 5.86
C MET A 26 -7.47 -4.83 6.39
N GLN A 27 -6.52 -3.90 6.56
CA GLN A 27 -6.79 -2.53 6.97
C GLN A 27 -7.67 -1.80 5.94
N ALA A 28 -7.37 -1.93 4.64
CA ALA A 28 -8.17 -1.28 3.59
C ALA A 28 -9.64 -1.74 3.61
N ILE A 29 -9.87 -3.05 3.76
CA ILE A 29 -11.22 -3.62 3.88
C ILE A 29 -11.91 -3.13 5.16
N ALA A 30 -11.20 -3.16 6.29
CA ALA A 30 -11.75 -2.72 7.57
C ALA A 30 -12.12 -1.23 7.56
N GLN A 31 -11.31 -0.38 6.93
CA GLN A 31 -11.62 1.05 6.77
C GLN A 31 -12.87 1.27 5.92
N GLY A 32 -13.00 0.58 4.77
CA GLY A 32 -14.21 0.66 3.95
C GLY A 32 -15.46 0.19 4.70
N TRP A 33 -15.34 -0.91 5.44
CA TRP A 33 -16.42 -1.43 6.28
C TRP A 33 -16.81 -0.46 7.41
N LEU A 34 -15.83 0.14 8.09
CA LEU A 34 -16.09 1.09 9.17
C LEU A 34 -16.86 2.32 8.67
N VAL A 35 -16.50 2.85 7.50
CA VAL A 35 -17.24 3.95 6.87
C VAL A 35 -18.67 3.51 6.55
N LEU A 36 -18.86 2.29 6.04
CA LEU A 36 -20.20 1.77 5.77
C LEU A 36 -21.06 1.68 7.04
N VAL A 37 -20.49 1.17 8.15
CA VAL A 37 -21.18 1.04 9.44
C VAL A 37 -21.52 2.41 10.04
N LEU A 38 -20.60 3.37 9.99
CA LEU A 38 -20.81 4.69 10.60
C LEU A 38 -21.75 5.57 9.79
N THR A 39 -21.72 5.45 8.46
CA THR A 39 -22.48 6.36 7.58
C THR A 39 -23.78 5.75 7.05
N GLY A 40 -23.91 4.42 7.05
CA GLY A 40 -25.06 3.69 6.49
C GLY A 40 -25.25 3.85 4.98
N SER A 41 -24.37 4.61 4.31
CA SER A 41 -24.48 5.00 2.90
C SER A 41 -23.25 4.56 2.11
N GLY A 42 -23.47 3.77 1.05
CA GLY A 42 -22.42 3.34 0.13
C GLY A 42 -21.75 4.49 -0.64
N THR A 43 -22.40 5.65 -0.77
CA THR A 43 -21.81 6.83 -1.41
C THR A 43 -20.65 7.43 -0.62
N ALA A 44 -20.71 7.37 0.72
CA ALA A 44 -19.63 7.85 1.58
C ALA A 44 -18.37 6.96 1.47
N VAL A 45 -18.56 5.64 1.34
CA VAL A 45 -17.47 4.69 1.07
C VAL A 45 -16.79 5.02 -0.28
N GLY A 46 -17.59 5.30 -1.32
CA GLY A 46 -17.07 5.72 -2.62
C GLY A 46 -16.28 7.02 -2.58
N MET A 47 -16.72 8.02 -1.80
CA MET A 47 -15.99 9.28 -1.61
C MET A 47 -14.67 9.08 -0.86
N VAL A 48 -14.65 8.26 0.19
CA VAL A 48 -13.43 7.97 0.94
C VAL A 48 -12.40 7.27 0.05
N LEU A 49 -12.83 6.31 -0.76
CA LEU A 49 -11.96 5.67 -1.76
C LEU A 49 -11.45 6.69 -2.80
N ALA A 50 -12.34 7.54 -3.34
CA ALA A 50 -11.94 8.57 -4.30
C ALA A 50 -10.89 9.52 -3.73
N LEU A 51 -11.06 9.98 -2.48
CA LEU A 51 -10.10 10.83 -1.76
C LEU A 51 -8.81 10.10 -1.39
N GLN A 52 -8.80 8.77 -1.31
CA GLN A 52 -7.60 7.99 -1.08
C GLN A 52 -6.73 7.90 -2.35
N PHE A 53 -7.35 7.83 -3.52
CA PHE A 53 -6.66 7.77 -4.82
C PHE A 53 -6.37 9.14 -5.43
N LEU A 54 -7.12 10.18 -5.06
CA LEU A 54 -6.93 11.55 -5.59
C LEU A 54 -5.50 12.08 -5.41
N PRO A 55 -4.86 11.98 -4.23
CA PRO A 55 -3.51 12.46 -4.02
C PRO A 55 -2.50 11.65 -4.83
N VAL A 56 -2.71 10.33 -4.96
CA VAL A 56 -1.85 9.46 -5.77
C VAL A 56 -1.96 9.84 -7.25
N LEU A 57 -3.15 10.17 -7.74
CA LEU A 57 -3.36 10.61 -9.12
C LEU A 57 -2.68 11.96 -9.40
N LEU A 58 -2.78 12.90 -8.47
CA LEU A 58 -2.24 14.26 -8.61
C LEU A 58 -0.72 14.34 -8.37
N PHE A 59 -0.24 13.66 -7.32
CA PHE A 59 1.15 13.70 -6.88
C PHE A 59 1.97 12.48 -7.32
N GLY A 60 1.36 11.43 -7.87
CA GLY A 60 2.07 10.26 -8.40
C GLY A 60 3.09 10.60 -9.49
N PRO A 61 2.78 11.45 -10.49
CA PRO A 61 3.76 11.89 -11.48
C PRO A 61 4.91 12.70 -10.86
N LEU A 62 4.59 13.55 -9.88
CA LEU A 62 5.59 14.34 -9.14
C LEU A 62 6.49 13.43 -8.28
N GLY A 63 5.91 12.43 -7.64
CA GLY A 63 6.62 11.39 -6.89
C GLY A 63 7.52 10.54 -7.79
N GLY A 64 7.09 10.21 -9.00
CA GLY A 64 7.89 9.53 -10.01
C GLY A 64 9.10 10.35 -10.46
N VAL A 65 8.91 11.65 -10.72
CA VAL A 65 10.00 12.57 -11.07
C VAL A 65 10.99 12.76 -9.90
N LEU A 66 10.50 12.83 -8.66
CA LEU A 66 11.37 12.87 -7.48
C LEU A 66 12.12 11.54 -7.26
N ALA A 67 11.46 10.40 -7.47
CA ALA A 67 12.07 9.09 -7.33
C ALA A 67 13.13 8.82 -8.40
N ASP A 68 12.95 9.30 -9.63
CA ASP A 68 13.95 9.18 -10.71
C ASP A 68 15.16 10.10 -10.49
N ARG A 69 15.02 11.19 -9.73
CA ARG A 69 16.11 12.10 -9.38
C ARG A 69 16.81 11.77 -8.07
N ALA A 70 16.23 10.92 -7.23
CA ALA A 70 16.82 10.51 -5.98
C ALA A 70 17.75 9.30 -6.20
N ASP A 71 19.01 9.44 -5.81
CA ASP A 71 20.01 8.37 -5.88
C ASP A 71 19.50 7.11 -5.16
N LYS A 72 19.29 6.04 -5.93
CA LYS A 72 18.82 4.70 -5.49
C LYS A 72 19.64 4.09 -4.34
N ARG A 73 20.83 4.62 -4.07
CA ARG A 73 21.75 4.16 -3.01
C ARG A 73 21.46 4.76 -1.62
N ARG A 74 20.54 5.74 -1.51
CA ARG A 74 20.21 6.45 -0.27
C ARG A 74 18.75 6.29 0.20
N LEU A 75 17.93 5.61 -0.60
CA LEU A 75 16.49 5.41 -0.36
C LEU A 75 16.11 3.99 0.13
N LEU A 76 17.03 3.03 0.03
CA LEU A 76 16.87 1.63 0.48
C LEU A 76 17.87 1.33 1.59
#